data_AF-R9J229-F1
#
_entry.id   AF-R9J229-F1
#
_cell.length_a   1.000
_cell.length_b   1.000
_cell.length_c   1.000
_cell.angle_alpha   90.00
_cell.angle_beta   90.00
_cell.angle_gamma   90.00
#
_symmetry.space_group_name_H-M   'P 1'
#
loop_
_entity.id
_entity.type
_entity.pdbx_description
1 polymer ?
#
loop_
_entity_poly.entity_id
_entity_poly.type
_entity_poly.pdbx_seq_one_letter_code
_entity_poly.pdbx_strand_id
1 'polypeptide(L)'
;MSILEVLMIICFGLAWPVNLYNSVKSRSTKGKNLLFMSFILLAYVFGILHKLLAAADGAVYFYIVNEAMVVADFAVYFVNRRREVREGVCGGYMQVYR
;
A
#
# COMPACT_ATOMS: atom_id res chain seq x y z
N MET A 1 -17.46 17.54 -5.43
CA MET A 1 -16.18 16.96 -5.88
C MET A 1 -15.66 17.80 -7.05
N SER A 2 -14.51 18.43 -6.89
CA SER A 2 -13.86 19.17 -8.00
C SER A 2 -13.23 18.19 -8.99
N ILE A 3 -13.14 18.53 -10.27
CA ILE A 3 -12.45 17.69 -11.28
C ILE A 3 -11.00 17.38 -10.86
N LEU A 4 -10.31 18.34 -10.24
CA LEU A 4 -8.94 18.16 -9.75
C LEU A 4 -8.85 17.13 -8.62
N GLU A 5 -9.88 17.05 -7.76
CA GLU A 5 -9.96 16.10 -6.66
C GLU A 5 -10.16 14.67 -7.18
N VAL A 6 -11.03 14.51 -8.19
CA VAL A 6 -11.25 13.21 -8.84
C VAL A 6 -9.98 12.74 -9.56
N LEU A 7 -9.32 13.62 -10.31
CA LEU A 7 -8.04 13.30 -10.96
C LEU A 7 -6.95 12.94 -9.95
N MET A 8 -6.87 13.64 -8.83
CA MET A 8 -5.95 13.30 -7.75
C MET A 8 -6.21 11.89 -7.22
N ILE A 9 -7.46 11.54 -6.91
CA ILE A 9 -7.85 10.21 -6.41
C ILE A 9 -7.52 9.11 -7.43
N ILE A 10 -7.74 9.37 -8.74
CA ILE A 10 -7.40 8.42 -9.80
C ILE A 10 -5.88 8.24 -9.90
N CYS A 11 -5.09 9.31 -9.90
CA CYS A 11 -3.63 9.23 -9.95
C CYS A 11 -3.06 8.47 -8.75
N PHE A 12 -3.55 8.75 -7.54
CA PHE A 12 -3.20 7.97 -6.36
C PHE A 12 -3.63 6.51 -6.50
N GLY A 13 -4.82 6.27 -7.04
CA GLY A 13 -5.33 4.92 -7.22
C GLY A 13 -4.59 4.11 -8.27
N LEU A 14 -3.93 4.75 -9.24
CA LEU A 14 -3.05 4.08 -10.19
C LEU A 14 -1.62 3.86 -9.65
N ALA A 15 -1.19 4.63 -8.65
CA ALA A 15 0.13 4.44 -8.04
C ALA A 15 0.24 3.09 -7.29
N TRP A 16 -0.81 2.69 -6.55
CA TRP A 16 -0.85 1.43 -5.81
C TRP A 16 -0.77 0.16 -6.66
N PRO A 17 -1.54 -0.02 -7.75
CA PRO A 17 -1.47 -1.22 -8.58
C PRO A 17 -0.12 -1.34 -9.30
N VAL A 18 0.49 -0.22 -9.69
CA VAL A 18 1.86 -0.22 -10.24
C VAL A 18 2.86 -0.69 -9.18
N ASN A 19 2.76 -0.18 -7.94
CA ASN A 19 3.63 -0.59 -6.84
C ASN A 19 3.46 -2.08 -6.47
N LEU A 20 2.21 -2.55 -6.42
CA LEU A 20 1.87 -3.96 -6.18
C LEU A 20 2.42 -4.85 -7.29
N TYR A 21 2.19 -4.50 -8.56
CA TYR A 21 2.69 -5.25 -9.71
C TYR A 21 4.22 -5.36 -9.68
N ASN A 22 4.92 -4.27 -9.40
CA ASN A 22 6.37 -4.28 -9.28
C ASN A 22 6.84 -5.18 -8.12
N SER A 23 6.09 -5.24 -7.02
CA SER A 23 6.44 -6.08 -5.87
C SER A 23 6.23 -7.57 -6.14
N VAL A 24 5.16 -7.91 -6.84
CA VAL A 24 4.88 -9.29 -7.27
C VAL A 24 5.88 -9.74 -8.33
N LYS A 25 6.20 -8.88 -9.31
CA LYS A 25 7.12 -9.20 -10.41
C LYS A 25 8.58 -9.28 -9.96
N SER A 26 9.06 -8.32 -9.17
CA SER A 26 10.44 -8.31 -8.69
C SER A 26 10.71 -9.37 -7.63
N ARG A 27 9.66 -9.83 -6.91
CA ARG A 27 9.76 -10.73 -5.76
C ARG A 27 10.80 -10.28 -4.72
N SER A 28 11.05 -8.97 -4.62
CA SER A 28 12.00 -8.40 -3.68
C SER A 28 11.36 -7.29 -2.84
N THR A 29 11.87 -7.10 -1.63
CA THR A 29 11.50 -5.99 -0.76
C THR A 29 12.50 -4.83 -0.80
N LYS A 30 13.50 -4.88 -1.69
CA LYS A 30 14.53 -3.85 -1.82
C LYS A 30 13.91 -2.49 -2.19
N GLY A 31 14.24 -1.47 -1.40
CA GLY A 31 13.70 -0.10 -1.57
C GLY A 31 12.33 0.13 -0.93
N LYS A 32 11.69 -0.90 -0.35
CA LYS A 32 10.41 -0.75 0.37
C LYS A 32 10.65 -0.53 1.86
N ASN A 33 9.92 0.42 2.44
CA ASN A 33 9.97 0.74 3.85
C ASN A 33 8.69 0.27 4.56
N LEU A 34 8.82 -0.73 5.44
CA LEU A 34 7.71 -1.32 6.17
C LEU A 34 6.97 -0.31 7.07
N LEU A 35 7.70 0.62 7.72
CA LEU A 35 7.06 1.65 8.55
C LEU A 35 6.23 2.59 7.71
N PHE A 36 6.77 3.02 6.57
CA PHE A 36 6.05 3.89 5.64
C PHE A 36 4.75 3.25 5.16
N MET A 37 4.81 1.98 4.75
CA MET A 37 3.62 1.23 4.33
C MET A 37 2.61 1.06 5.48
N SER A 38 3.09 0.84 6.71
CA SER A 38 2.22 0.72 7.89
C SER A 38 1.51 2.04 8.21
N PHE A 39 2.21 3.17 8.12
CA PHE A 39 1.60 4.49 8.30
C PHE A 39 0.58 4.82 7.21
N ILE A 40 0.83 4.43 5.96
CA ILE A 40 -0.15 4.59 4.88
C ILE A 40 -1.42 3.79 5.20
N LEU A 41 -1.28 2.52 5.58
CA LEU A 41 -2.44 1.70 5.96
C LEU A 41 -3.25 2.35 7.08
N LEU A 42 -2.58 2.79 8.14
CA LEU A 42 -3.25 3.46 9.26
C LEU A 42 -3.95 4.76 8.83
N ALA A 43 -3.33 5.54 7.95
CA ALA A 43 -3.92 6.75 7.40
C ALA A 43 -5.18 6.47 6.57
N TYR A 44 -5.17 5.42 5.74
CA TYR A 44 -6.35 5.00 4.97
C TYR A 44 -7.50 4.56 5.87
N VAL A 45 -7.23 3.77 6.91
CA VAL A 45 -8.24 3.35 7.90
C VAL A 45 -8.92 4.56 8.53
N PHE A 46 -8.13 5.54 9.00
CA PHE A 46 -8.69 6.77 9.60
C PHE A 46 -9.45 7.62 8.58
N GLY A 47 -8.96 7.73 7.35
CA GLY A 47 -9.63 8.47 6.28
C GLY A 47 -10.99 7.87 5.90
N ILE A 48 -11.06 6.54 5.79
CA ILE A 48 -12.30 5.81 5.49
C ILE A 48 -13.28 5.91 6.66
N LEU A 49 -12.80 5.75 7.91
CA LEU A 49 -13.64 5.92 9.09
C LEU A 49 -14.25 7.33 9.16
N HIS A 50 -13.46 8.37 8.88
CA HIS A 50 -13.95 9.74 8.82
C HIS A 50 -15.02 9.93 7.74
N LYS A 51 -14.79 9.39 6.53
CA LYS A 51 -15.78 9.44 5.43
C LYS A 51 -17.08 8.71 5.79
N LEU A 52 -17.00 7.55 6.43
CA LEU A 52 -18.18 6.79 6.85
C LEU A 52 -18.98 7.49 7.94
N LEU A 53 -18.32 8.20 8.87
CA LEU A 53 -18.98 8.84 10.01
C LEU A 53 -19.46 10.27 9.74
N ALA A 54 -18.78 11.04 8.89
CA ALA A 54 -19.00 12.48 8.76
C ALA A 54 -19.64 12.91 7.44
N ALA A 55 -19.29 12.27 6.31
CA ALA A 55 -19.79 12.66 4.99
C ALA A 55 -19.55 11.54 3.95
N ALA A 56 -20.43 10.53 3.97
CA ALA A 56 -20.35 9.43 3.03
C ALA A 56 -20.77 9.92 1.63
N ASP A 57 -19.81 9.96 0.72
CA ASP A 57 -20.05 10.22 -0.70
C ASP A 57 -19.53 9.06 -1.55
N GLY A 58 -19.87 9.06 -2.84
CA GLY A 58 -19.44 8.01 -3.78
C GLY A 58 -17.91 7.90 -3.91
N ALA A 59 -17.13 8.89 -3.45
CA ALA A 59 -15.68 8.81 -3.47
C ALA A 59 -15.13 7.75 -2.50
N VAL A 60 -15.92 7.34 -1.48
CA VAL A 60 -15.52 6.30 -0.52
C VAL A 60 -15.17 4.97 -1.21
N TYR A 61 -15.83 4.64 -2.32
CA TYR A 61 -15.52 3.44 -3.10
C TYR A 61 -14.09 3.45 -3.65
N PHE A 62 -13.62 4.60 -4.13
CA PHE A 62 -12.24 4.73 -4.62
C PHE A 62 -11.22 4.57 -3.49
N TYR A 63 -11.54 5.08 -2.29
CA TYR A 63 -10.69 4.89 -1.11
C TYR A 63 -10.60 3.43 -0.69
N ILE A 64 -11.73 2.71 -0.67
CA ILE A 64 -11.77 1.28 -0.32
C ILE A 64 -10.96 0.44 -1.31
N VAL A 65 -11.09 0.71 -2.60
CA VAL A 65 -10.31 0.02 -3.65
C VAL A 65 -8.81 0.29 -3.49
N ASN A 66 -8.43 1.54 -3.20
CA ASN A 66 -7.04 1.91 -2.94
C ASN A 66 -6.48 1.21 -1.70
N GLU A 67 -7.23 1.20 -0.60
CA GLU A 67 -6.84 0.51 0.63
C GLU A 67 -6.64 -0.98 0.38
N ALA A 68 -7.54 -1.64 -0.36
CA ALA A 68 -7.40 -3.05 -0.70
C ALA A 68 -6.10 -3.35 -1.47
N MET A 69 -5.69 -2.47 -2.39
CA MET A 69 -4.43 -2.61 -3.11
C MET A 69 -3.20 -2.39 -2.21
N VAL A 70 -3.26 -1.42 -1.29
CA VAL A 70 -2.18 -1.21 -0.31
C VAL A 70 -2.06 -2.42 0.63
N VAL A 71 -3.18 -2.97 1.10
CA VAL A 71 -3.20 -4.18 1.94
C VAL A 71 -2.62 -5.37 1.18
N ALA A 72 -2.98 -5.55 -0.09
CA ALA A 72 -2.40 -6.60 -0.92
C ALA A 72 -0.88 -6.44 -1.07
N ASP A 73 -0.40 -5.22 -1.31
CA ASP A 73 1.02 -4.92 -1.43
C ASP A 73 1.78 -5.13 -0.11
N PHE A 74 1.14 -4.80 1.02
CA PHE A 74 1.64 -5.08 2.36
C PHE A 74 1.73 -6.58 2.63
N ALA A 75 0.73 -7.37 2.24
CA ALA A 75 0.79 -8.83 2.36
C ALA A 75 1.91 -9.43 1.48
N VAL A 76 2.03 -8.98 0.24
CA VAL A 76 3.12 -9.38 -0.69
C VAL A 76 4.49 -9.04 -0.11
N TYR A 77 4.64 -7.89 0.56
CA TYR A 77 5.86 -7.54 1.26
C TYR A 77 6.28 -8.63 2.26
N PHE A 78 5.37 -9.10 3.13
CA PHE A 78 5.72 -10.16 4.08
C PHE A 78 6.07 -11.49 3.41
N VAL A 79 5.39 -11.85 2.33
CA VAL A 79 5.68 -13.08 1.58
C VAL A 79 7.08 -13.00 0.95
N ASN A 80 7.38 -11.92 0.24
CA ASN A 80 8.71 -11.69 -0.34
C ASN A 80 9.77 -11.62 0.74
N ARG A 81 9.48 -10.96 1.87
CA ARG A 81 10.43 -10.82 2.98
C ARG A 81 10.75 -12.15 3.63
N ARG A 82 9.74 -13.00 3.88
CA ARG A 82 9.95 -14.35 4.40
C ARG A 82 10.82 -15.19 3.48
N ARG A 83 10.67 -15.02 2.16
CA ARG A 83 11.52 -15.68 1.17
C ARG A 83 12.95 -15.15 1.22
N GLU A 84 13.14 -13.84 1.23
CA GLU A 84 14.47 -13.22 1.31
C GLU A 84 15.22 -13.58 2.60
N VAL A 85 14.52 -13.70 3.73
CA VAL A 85 15.12 -14.18 5.00
C VAL A 85 15.57 -15.64 4.88
N ARG A 86 14.76 -16.51 4.25
CA ARG A 86 15.15 -17.92 4.00
C ARG A 86 16.34 -18.03 3.05
N GLU A 87 16.43 -17.15 2.07
CA GLU A 87 17.52 -17.08 1.09
C GLU A 87 18.76 -16.34 1.62
N GLY A 88 18.74 -15.84 2.87
CA GLY A 88 19.86 -15.14 3.50
C GLY A 88 20.10 -13.71 3.00
N VAL A 89 19.18 -13.16 2.20
CA VAL A 89 19.26 -11.80 1.63
C VAL A 89 18.93 -10.72 2.69
N CYS A 90 18.25 -11.09 3.78
CA CYS A 90 17.82 -10.18 4.85
C CYS A 90 17.99 -10.80 6.24
N GLY A 91 18.41 -10.01 7.23
CA GLY A 91 18.58 -10.45 8.62
C GLY A 91 17.32 -10.35 9.48
N GLY A 92 16.27 -9.72 8.97
CA GLY A 92 15.00 -9.55 9.68
C GLY A 92 13.98 -8.80 8.83
N TYR A 93 12.87 -8.33 9.42
CA TYR A 93 11.80 -7.63 8.68
C TYR A 93 12.11 -6.17 8.35
N MET A 94 13.13 -5.57 8.98
CA MET A 94 13.53 -4.16 8.76
C MET A 94 14.88 -3.99 8.06
N GLN A 95 15.78 -4.98 8.15
CA GLN A 95 17.16 -4.89 7.67
C GLN A 95 17.42 -5.82 6.48
N VAL A 96 17.63 -5.24 5.30
CA VAL A 96 18.19 -5.93 4.13
C VAL A 96 19.70 -5.96 4.30
N TYR A 97 20.35 -7.12 4.14
CA TYR A 97 21.81 -7.16 4.07
C TYR A 97 22.22 -6.49 2.75
N ARG A 98 23.00 -5.41 2.85
CA ARG A 98 23.45 -4.65 1.68
C ARG A 98 24.45 -5.45 0.85
#